data_AF-A0A5B0M6L8-F1
#
_entry.id   AF-A0A5B0M6L8-F1
#
_cell.length_a   1.000
_cell.length_b   1.000
_cell.length_c   1.000
_cell.angle_alpha   90.00
_cell.angle_beta   90.00
_cell.angle_gamma   90.00
#
_symmetry.space_group_name_H-M   'P 1'
#
loop_
_entity.id
_entity.type
_entity.pdbx_description
1 polymer ?
#
loop_
_entity_poly.entity_id
_entity_poly.type
_entity_poly.pdbx_seq_one_letter_code
_entity_poly.pdbx_strand_id
1 'polypeptide(L)'
;MDDDSDEIDESGQPTPKKSLSSEEEALYEPLYENLVNHEKVRLVSGQGIDKSGNTPPQALDQVIRLNSELFTVANIYNLTFYMLAATRSPGPGSFCKELSNNAHWLSVAKKQWAAKETFEAYSHGRAIQEIVQECSDTNQPPLKKKKHSDTVRTTLRAELNEMLALGRRKATFPKKRDPSALIKSNFTGLKILQSEGSKLKAETLVIGLECMFTEDRELWLDDVRSGHFKIVKDTESESS
;
A
#
# COMPACT_ATOMS: atom_id res chain seq x y z
N MET A 1 -13.03 34.51 26.80
CA MET A 1 -12.05 35.02 25.84
C MET A 1 -10.81 35.18 26.68
N ASP A 2 -9.93 34.19 26.64
CA ASP A 2 -8.64 34.24 27.33
C ASP A 2 -7.59 33.97 26.25
N ASP A 3 -6.71 34.96 26.14
CA ASP A 3 -5.67 35.16 25.15
C ASP A 3 -4.44 34.36 25.59
N ASP A 4 -4.28 33.16 25.04
CA ASP A 4 -3.05 32.36 25.21
C ASP A 4 -2.15 32.63 23.99
N SER A 5 -1.73 33.89 23.88
CA SER A 5 -0.68 34.29 22.94
C SER A 5 0.65 33.84 23.53
N ASP A 6 1.22 32.77 22.99
CA ASP A 6 2.61 32.38 23.26
C ASP A 6 3.52 33.58 22.95
N GLU A 7 3.99 34.30 23.97
CA GLU A 7 4.92 35.42 23.80
C GLU A 7 6.25 34.90 23.25
N ILE A 8 6.47 35.18 21.98
CA ILE A 8 7.68 34.88 21.22
C ILE A 8 8.63 36.06 21.38
N ASP A 9 9.89 35.81 21.74
CA ASP A 9 10.89 36.88 21.77
C ASP A 9 11.29 37.35 20.35
N GLU A 10 12.02 38.46 20.24
CA GLU A 10 12.50 39.02 18.96
C GLU A 10 13.38 38.04 18.14
N SER A 11 13.79 36.91 18.73
CA SER A 11 14.60 35.86 18.09
C SER A 11 13.78 34.62 17.67
N GLY A 12 12.48 34.57 17.97
CA GLY A 12 11.61 33.47 17.58
C GLY A 12 11.69 32.23 18.50
N GLN A 13 12.26 32.36 19.70
CA GLN A 13 12.29 31.26 20.68
C GLN A 13 11.12 31.35 21.68
N PRO A 14 10.55 30.19 22.08
CA PRO A 14 9.52 30.16 23.11
C PRO A 14 10.13 30.52 24.47
N THR A 15 9.53 31.49 25.15
CA THR A 15 9.96 31.93 26.48
C THR A 15 9.76 30.79 27.50
N PRO A 16 10.71 30.56 28.43
CA PRO A 16 10.56 29.51 29.43
C PRO A 16 9.34 29.79 30.32
N LYS A 17 8.41 28.83 30.38
CA LYS A 17 7.19 28.93 31.20
C LYS A 17 7.58 29.23 32.65
N LYS A 18 7.07 30.35 33.16
CA LYS A 18 7.33 30.84 34.52
C LYS A 18 6.81 29.81 35.53
N SER A 19 7.70 29.24 36.35
CA SER A 19 7.30 28.38 37.47
C SER A 19 6.46 29.19 38.46
N LEU A 20 5.40 28.58 39.01
CA LEU A 20 4.56 29.21 40.03
C LEU A 20 5.42 29.62 41.24
N SER A 21 5.12 30.77 41.81
CA SER A 21 5.70 31.19 43.09
C SER A 21 5.12 30.37 44.25
N SER A 22 5.83 30.32 45.39
CA SER A 22 5.38 29.56 46.57
C SER A 22 4.02 30.02 47.11
N GLU A 23 3.64 31.28 46.89
CA GLU A 23 2.35 31.82 47.33
C GLU A 23 1.21 31.39 46.40
N GLU A 24 1.46 31.36 45.09
CA GLU A 24 0.51 30.86 44.10
C GLU A 24 0.31 29.35 44.25
N GLU A 25 1.38 28.60 44.51
CA GLU A 25 1.31 27.17 44.76
C GLU A 25 0.42 26.86 45.97
N ALA A 26 0.60 27.57 47.09
CA ALA A 26 -0.25 27.43 48.26
C ALA A 26 -1.72 27.82 48.00
N LEU A 27 -1.98 28.76 47.09
CA LEU A 27 -3.34 29.17 46.69
C LEU A 27 -4.01 28.11 45.81
N TYR A 28 -3.27 27.51 44.88
CA TYR A 28 -3.80 26.57 43.90
C TYR A 28 -3.78 25.11 44.37
N GLU A 29 -2.94 24.75 45.33
CA GLU A 29 -2.86 23.40 45.93
C GLU A 29 -4.23 22.87 46.39
N PRO A 30 -5.04 23.59 47.19
CA PRO A 30 -6.36 23.08 47.60
C PRO A 30 -7.36 22.93 46.43
N LEU A 31 -7.21 23.73 45.37
CA LEU A 31 -8.04 23.61 44.16
C LEU A 31 -7.63 22.40 43.32
N TYR A 32 -6.32 22.20 43.17
CA TYR A 32 -5.72 21.04 42.52
C TYR A 32 -6.18 19.75 43.22
N GLU A 33 -6.08 19.71 44.55
CA GLU A 33 -6.46 18.55 45.35
C GLU A 33 -7.93 18.15 45.21
N ASN A 34 -8.82 19.12 44.99
CA ASN A 34 -10.26 18.89 44.84
C ASN A 34 -10.67 18.51 43.40
N LEU A 35 -10.01 19.09 42.40
CA LEU A 35 -10.37 18.92 40.98
C LEU A 35 -9.67 17.72 40.32
N VAL A 36 -8.51 17.33 40.84
CA VAL A 36 -7.70 16.25 40.25
C VAL A 36 -8.12 14.91 40.83
N ASN A 37 -8.43 13.97 39.95
CA ASN A 37 -8.62 12.58 40.34
C ASN A 37 -7.25 11.93 40.60
N HIS A 38 -6.79 12.02 41.84
CA HIS A 38 -5.48 11.52 42.27
C HIS A 38 -5.31 10.02 42.09
N GLU A 39 -6.38 9.24 42.16
CA GLU A 39 -6.30 7.80 41.90
C GLU A 39 -5.96 7.52 40.44
N LYS A 40 -6.55 8.26 39.50
CA LYS A 40 -6.22 8.21 38.08
C LYS A 40 -4.81 8.74 37.80
N VAL A 41 -4.40 9.83 38.44
CA VAL A 41 -3.04 10.39 38.32
C VAL A 41 -1.98 9.42 38.88
N ARG A 42 -2.27 8.76 40.00
CA ARG A 42 -1.40 7.74 40.60
C ARG A 42 -1.34 6.46 39.76
N LEU A 43 -2.41 6.11 39.05
CA LEU A 43 -2.38 5.02 38.05
C LEU A 43 -1.42 5.33 36.89
N VAL A 44 -1.29 6.61 36.51
CA VAL A 44 -0.36 7.09 35.47
C VAL A 44 1.06 7.28 36.01
N SER A 45 1.19 7.73 37.27
CA SER A 45 2.48 8.03 37.92
C SER A 45 3.11 6.83 38.63
N GLY A 46 2.38 5.73 38.81
CA GLY A 46 2.82 4.50 39.47
C GLY A 46 3.76 3.60 38.64
N GLN A 47 4.19 4.03 37.45
CA GLN A 47 5.32 3.42 36.75
C GLN A 47 6.60 4.12 37.19
N GLY A 48 7.18 3.61 38.27
CA GLY A 48 8.48 4.03 38.79
C GLY A 48 9.55 3.97 37.72
N ILE A 49 10.41 4.99 37.74
CA ILE A 49 11.57 5.15 36.88
C ILE A 49 12.63 4.11 37.29
N ASP A 50 12.66 2.98 36.61
CA ASP A 50 13.84 2.11 36.60
C ASP A 50 14.80 2.61 35.53
N LYS A 51 15.87 3.28 35.97
CA LYS A 51 16.99 3.71 35.13
C LYS A 51 17.87 2.50 34.78
N SER A 52 17.47 1.71 33.79
CA SER A 52 18.40 0.84 33.08
C SER A 52 17.95 0.55 31.64
N GLY A 53 18.66 1.16 30.67
CA GLY A 53 18.73 0.68 29.29
C GLY A 53 17.76 1.27 28.27
N ASN A 54 18.32 2.09 27.38
CA ASN A 54 17.94 2.29 25.96
C ASN A 54 16.54 2.87 25.66
N THR A 55 16.45 4.19 25.78
CA THR A 55 15.37 5.13 25.39
C THR A 55 14.21 4.58 24.54
N PRO A 56 13.11 4.14 25.21
CA PRO A 56 11.75 4.11 24.71
C PRO A 56 10.75 5.09 25.38
N PRO A 57 11.02 5.82 26.51
CA PRO A 57 9.92 6.35 27.31
C PRO A 57 9.49 7.71 26.79
N GLN A 58 10.44 8.59 26.45
CA GLN A 58 10.16 9.98 26.08
C GLN A 58 9.25 10.09 24.85
N ALA A 59 9.50 9.30 23.81
CA ALA A 59 8.65 9.33 22.61
C ALA A 59 7.22 8.81 22.90
N LEU A 60 7.09 7.79 23.74
CA LEU A 60 5.80 7.29 24.19
C LEU A 60 5.08 8.33 25.06
N ASP A 61 5.80 9.00 25.95
CA ASP A 61 5.27 10.07 26.81
C ASP A 61 4.76 11.25 25.98
N GLN A 62 5.47 11.62 24.91
CA GLN A 62 5.01 12.64 23.97
C GLN A 62 3.72 12.20 23.24
N VAL A 63 3.63 10.94 22.81
CA VAL A 63 2.39 10.40 22.22
C VAL A 63 1.24 10.44 23.22
N ILE A 64 1.48 10.11 24.48
CA ILE A 64 0.47 10.18 25.54
C ILE A 64 0.05 11.63 25.78
N ARG A 65 1.00 12.58 25.78
CA ARG A 65 0.71 14.01 25.90
C ARG A 65 -0.19 14.51 24.77
N LEU A 66 0.16 14.20 23.51
CA LEU A 66 -0.64 14.56 22.34
C LEU A 66 -2.06 13.98 22.40
N ASN A 67 -2.20 12.75 22.90
CA ASN A 67 -3.53 12.17 23.10
C ASN A 67 -4.34 12.96 24.13
N SER A 68 -3.73 13.44 25.21
CA SER A 68 -4.42 14.28 26.20
C SER A 68 -4.87 15.61 25.60
N GLU A 69 -4.03 16.26 24.79
CA GLU A 69 -4.38 17.48 24.05
C GLU A 69 -5.54 17.22 23.07
N LEU A 70 -5.46 16.13 22.29
CA LEU A 70 -6.51 15.73 21.36
C LEU A 70 -7.81 15.36 22.08
N PHE A 71 -7.73 14.77 23.28
CA PHE A 71 -8.88 14.47 24.12
C PHE A 71 -9.62 15.75 24.54
N THR A 72 -8.89 16.79 24.91
CA THR A 72 -9.46 18.11 25.23
C THR A 72 -10.17 18.71 24.01
N VAL A 73 -9.50 18.75 22.85
CA VAL A 73 -10.09 19.25 21.60
C VAL A 73 -11.33 18.44 21.22
N ALA A 74 -11.26 17.12 21.33
CA ALA A 74 -12.37 16.24 21.00
C ALA A 74 -13.60 16.49 21.89
N ASN A 75 -13.40 16.79 23.17
CA ASN A 75 -14.51 17.15 24.04
C ASN A 75 -15.13 18.51 23.68
N ILE A 76 -14.31 19.50 23.34
CA ILE A 76 -14.79 20.85 22.98
C ILE A 76 -15.63 20.80 21.70
N TYR A 77 -15.17 20.06 20.69
CA TYR A 77 -15.80 20.00 19.37
C TYR A 77 -16.68 18.75 19.16
N ASN A 78 -16.95 17.98 20.22
CA ASN A 78 -17.74 16.75 20.17
C ASN A 78 -17.26 15.75 19.10
N LEU A 79 -15.95 15.52 19.05
CA LEU A 79 -15.30 14.60 18.13
C LEU A 79 -15.12 13.22 18.77
N THR A 80 -15.16 12.17 17.96
CA THR A 80 -14.68 10.84 18.33
C THR A 80 -13.38 10.57 17.57
N PHE A 81 -12.35 10.09 18.26
CA PHE A 81 -11.08 9.76 17.62
C PHE A 81 -10.54 8.41 18.04
N TYR A 82 -9.66 7.89 17.20
CA TYR A 82 -8.87 6.69 17.41
C TYR A 82 -7.47 6.94 16.85
N MET A 83 -6.45 6.63 17.64
CA MET A 83 -5.05 6.94 17.34
C MET A 83 -4.19 5.69 17.54
N LEU A 84 -3.35 5.41 16.55
CA LEU A 84 -2.28 4.41 16.61
C LEU A 84 -0.94 5.12 16.39
N ALA A 85 0.02 4.83 17.25
CA ALA A 85 1.39 5.29 17.10
C ALA A 85 2.35 4.14 17.39
N ALA A 86 3.28 3.89 16.47
CA ALA A 86 4.31 2.88 16.64
C ALA A 86 5.66 3.44 16.20
N THR A 87 6.72 2.95 16.83
CA THR A 87 8.08 3.08 16.32
C THR A 87 8.19 2.36 14.96
N ARG A 88 9.15 2.75 14.12
CA ARG A 88 9.34 2.17 12.78
C ARG A 88 10.21 0.91 12.74
N SER A 89 10.81 0.56 13.85
CA SER A 89 11.73 -0.58 13.95
C SER A 89 11.43 -1.39 15.20
N PRO A 90 11.48 -2.73 15.12
CA PRO A 90 11.37 -3.58 16.29
C PRO A 90 12.66 -3.51 17.13
N GLY A 91 12.58 -3.89 18.40
CA GLY A 91 13.75 -4.00 19.29
C GLY A 91 13.54 -3.41 20.68
N PRO A 92 14.58 -3.41 21.52
CA PRO A 92 14.54 -2.78 22.84
C PRO A 92 14.14 -1.32 22.69
N GLY A 93 12.99 -0.99 23.26
CA GLY A 93 12.42 0.35 23.20
C GLY A 93 11.54 0.69 22.03
N SER A 94 11.19 -0.32 21.24
CA SER A 94 10.09 -0.22 20.32
C SER A 94 8.75 -0.19 21.08
N PHE A 95 7.77 0.56 20.57
CA PHE A 95 6.41 0.54 21.09
C PHE A 95 5.38 0.58 19.96
N CYS A 96 4.20 0.05 20.25
CA CYS A 96 2.97 0.35 19.54
C CYS A 96 1.90 0.69 20.57
N LYS A 97 1.32 1.88 20.46
CA LYS A 97 0.33 2.43 21.38
C LYS A 97 -0.96 2.73 20.64
N GLU A 98 -2.06 2.27 21.22
CA GLU A 98 -3.42 2.46 20.74
C GLU A 98 -4.18 3.31 21.77
N LEU A 99 -4.85 4.36 21.30
CA LEU A 99 -5.52 5.36 22.13
C LEU A 99 -6.84 5.80 21.47
N SER A 100 -7.83 6.18 22.27
CA SER A 100 -9.12 6.71 21.80
C SER A 100 -9.82 7.41 22.97
N ASN A 101 -10.70 8.36 22.65
CA ASN A 101 -11.63 8.89 23.65
C ASN A 101 -12.87 8.00 23.89
N ASN A 102 -13.01 6.88 23.19
CA ASN A 102 -14.12 5.95 23.34
C ASN A 102 -13.62 4.51 23.55
N ALA A 103 -13.85 3.96 24.75
CA ALA A 103 -13.41 2.62 25.13
C ALA A 103 -14.07 1.48 24.31
N HIS A 104 -15.29 1.70 23.82
CA HIS A 104 -15.95 0.73 22.92
C HIS A 104 -15.23 0.65 21.58
N TRP A 105 -14.67 1.76 21.11
CA TRP A 105 -13.90 1.81 19.87
C TRP A 105 -12.59 1.06 19.95
N LEU A 106 -11.89 1.12 21.09
CA LEU A 106 -10.73 0.25 21.34
C LEU A 106 -11.11 -1.24 21.29
N SER A 107 -12.26 -1.59 21.86
CA SER A 107 -12.74 -2.98 21.83
C SER A 107 -13.09 -3.45 20.42
N VAL A 108 -13.71 -2.60 19.60
CA VAL A 108 -14.03 -2.91 18.20
C VAL A 108 -12.76 -3.03 17.37
N ALA A 109 -11.85 -2.06 17.47
CA ALA A 109 -10.58 -2.07 16.73
C ALA A 109 -9.74 -3.32 17.05
N LYS A 110 -9.71 -3.73 18.31
CA LYS A 110 -9.04 -4.97 18.71
C LYS A 110 -9.74 -6.22 18.18
N LYS A 111 -11.06 -6.34 18.36
CA LYS A 111 -11.79 -7.59 18.06
C LYS A 111 -12.08 -7.79 16.58
N GLN A 112 -12.41 -6.72 15.85
CA GLN A 112 -12.83 -6.80 14.46
C GLN A 112 -11.67 -6.61 13.50
N TRP A 113 -10.66 -5.81 13.88
CA TRP A 113 -9.62 -5.38 12.93
C TRP A 113 -8.21 -5.82 13.31
N ALA A 114 -7.98 -6.33 14.54
CA ALA A 114 -6.63 -6.55 15.07
C ALA A 114 -5.71 -5.35 14.76
N ALA A 115 -6.26 -4.14 14.98
CA ALA A 115 -5.73 -2.92 14.39
C ALA A 115 -4.32 -2.62 14.91
N LYS A 116 -4.10 -2.78 16.21
CA LYS A 116 -2.79 -2.61 16.85
C LYS A 116 -1.77 -3.59 16.30
N GLU A 117 -2.08 -4.88 16.28
CA GLU A 117 -1.17 -5.94 15.84
C GLU A 117 -0.82 -5.80 14.35
N THR A 118 -1.81 -5.46 13.52
CA THR A 118 -1.61 -5.23 12.08
C THR A 118 -0.75 -4.00 11.83
N PHE A 119 -1.01 -2.91 12.56
CA PHE A 119 -0.26 -1.68 12.43
C PHE A 119 1.17 -1.80 12.96
N GLU A 120 1.38 -2.52 14.05
CA GLU A 120 2.71 -2.85 14.58
C GLU A 120 3.50 -3.69 13.58
N ALA A 121 2.90 -4.77 13.05
CA ALA A 121 3.53 -5.61 12.04
C ALA A 121 3.88 -4.83 10.77
N TYR A 122 3.01 -3.92 10.32
CA TYR A 122 3.31 -3.03 9.19
C TYR A 122 4.46 -2.06 9.51
N SER A 123 4.40 -1.42 10.69
CA SER A 123 5.34 -0.36 11.08
C SER A 123 6.74 -0.91 11.29
N HIS A 124 6.87 -2.06 11.97
CA HIS A 124 8.15 -2.73 12.20
C HIS A 124 8.60 -3.57 11.01
N GLY A 125 7.64 -4.06 10.21
CA GLY A 125 7.90 -4.89 9.03
C GLY A 125 8.69 -4.15 7.95
N ARG A 126 8.63 -2.81 7.91
CA ARG A 126 9.44 -2.02 6.96
C ARG A 126 10.94 -2.13 7.24
N ALA A 127 11.35 -2.03 8.51
CA ALA A 127 12.75 -2.24 8.89
C ALA A 127 13.19 -3.68 8.58
N ILE A 128 12.30 -4.67 8.77
CA ILE A 128 12.57 -6.06 8.38
C ILE A 128 12.68 -6.21 6.86
N GLN A 129 11.83 -5.52 6.08
CA GLN A 129 11.92 -5.53 4.61
C GLN A 129 13.22 -4.89 4.11
N GLU A 130 13.66 -3.79 4.73
CA GLU A 130 14.93 -3.13 4.43
C GLU A 130 16.11 -4.07 4.73
N ILE A 131 16.12 -4.73 5.90
CA ILE A 131 17.14 -5.75 6.24
C ILE A 131 17.09 -6.93 5.26
N VAL A 132 15.90 -7.43 4.93
CA VAL A 132 15.75 -8.52 3.96
C VAL A 132 16.26 -8.08 2.59
N GLN A 133 15.99 -6.86 2.15
CA GLN A 133 16.49 -6.33 0.88
C GLN A 133 18.01 -6.17 0.88
N GLU A 134 18.60 -5.64 1.95
CA GLU A 134 20.05 -5.51 2.12
C GLU A 134 20.76 -6.88 2.15
N CYS A 135 20.18 -7.86 2.85
CA CYS A 135 20.63 -9.26 2.81
C CYS A 135 20.39 -9.93 1.45
N SER A 136 19.37 -9.50 0.70
CA SER A 136 19.07 -10.00 -0.65
C SER A 136 20.03 -9.43 -1.68
N ASP A 137 20.51 -8.20 -1.52
CA ASP A 137 21.47 -7.59 -2.43
C ASP A 137 22.85 -8.28 -2.35
N THR A 138 23.15 -8.91 -1.21
CA THR A 138 24.35 -9.75 -1.02
C THR A 138 24.14 -11.22 -1.38
N ASN A 139 22.90 -11.72 -1.42
CA ASN A 139 22.57 -13.09 -1.79
C ASN A 139 21.22 -13.16 -2.52
N GLN A 140 21.14 -12.64 -3.75
CA GLN A 140 19.91 -12.82 -4.53
C GLN A 140 19.74 -14.31 -4.82
N PRO A 141 18.65 -14.97 -4.38
CA PRO A 141 18.24 -16.19 -5.04
C PRO A 141 17.96 -15.84 -6.50
N PRO A 142 18.38 -16.67 -7.46
CA PRO A 142 18.18 -16.36 -8.88
C PRO A 142 16.71 -16.02 -9.09
N LEU A 143 16.45 -14.82 -9.66
CA LEU A 143 15.13 -14.39 -10.13
C LEU A 143 14.39 -15.63 -10.63
N LYS A 144 13.26 -15.98 -10.00
CA LYS A 144 12.45 -17.15 -10.38
C LYS A 144 12.32 -17.08 -11.90
N LYS A 145 13.03 -17.97 -12.60
CA LYS A 145 13.07 -17.97 -14.06
C LYS A 145 11.61 -18.05 -14.50
N LYS A 146 11.12 -17.02 -15.19
CA LYS A 146 9.75 -17.02 -15.72
C LYS A 146 9.59 -18.34 -16.46
N LYS A 147 8.53 -19.08 -16.16
CA LYS A 147 8.26 -20.35 -16.84
C LYS A 147 8.24 -20.07 -18.34
N HIS A 148 8.87 -20.93 -19.12
CA HIS A 148 8.97 -20.78 -20.57
C HIS A 148 7.60 -20.51 -21.21
N SER A 149 6.57 -21.23 -20.76
CA SER A 149 5.19 -21.05 -21.19
C SER A 149 4.63 -19.64 -20.96
N ASP A 150 4.96 -19.01 -19.83
CA ASP A 150 4.54 -17.64 -19.53
C ASP A 150 5.25 -16.63 -20.42
N THR A 151 6.54 -16.85 -20.69
CA THR A 151 7.32 -16.03 -21.60
C THR A 151 6.75 -16.10 -23.02
N VAL A 152 6.58 -17.30 -23.58
CA VAL A 152 6.02 -17.51 -24.92
C VAL A 152 4.63 -16.87 -25.03
N ARG A 153 3.75 -17.10 -24.05
CA ARG A 153 2.40 -16.53 -24.03
C ARG A 153 2.41 -15.00 -23.98
N THR A 154 3.30 -14.40 -23.20
CA THR A 154 3.36 -12.93 -23.06
C THR A 154 3.92 -12.29 -24.32
N THR A 155 4.97 -12.87 -24.91
CA THR A 155 5.58 -12.39 -26.15
C THR A 155 4.61 -12.47 -27.32
N LEU A 156 3.94 -13.62 -27.51
CA LEU A 156 2.97 -13.79 -28.59
C LEU A 156 1.80 -12.80 -28.48
N ARG A 157 1.32 -12.51 -27.27
CA ARG A 157 0.28 -11.48 -27.05
C ARG A 157 0.74 -10.10 -27.50
N ALA A 158 1.98 -9.73 -27.18
CA ALA A 158 2.52 -8.44 -27.54
C ALA A 158 2.60 -8.30 -29.07
N GLU A 159 3.20 -9.27 -29.75
CA GLU A 159 3.37 -9.24 -31.22
C GLU A 159 2.02 -9.26 -31.95
N LEU A 160 1.03 -10.04 -31.48
CA LEU A 160 -0.31 -10.06 -32.06
C LEU A 160 -1.07 -8.73 -31.87
N ASN A 161 -0.93 -8.10 -30.69
CA ASN A 161 -1.55 -6.80 -30.43
C ASN A 161 -0.93 -5.69 -31.27
N GLU A 162 0.41 -5.72 -31.44
CA GLU A 162 1.13 -4.78 -32.29
C GLU A 162 0.69 -4.92 -33.75
N MET A 163 0.62 -6.16 -34.25
CA MET A 163 0.15 -6.46 -35.60
C MET A 163 -1.30 -6.02 -35.83
N LEU A 164 -2.18 -6.23 -34.85
CA LEU A 164 -3.57 -5.81 -34.93
C LEU A 164 -3.73 -4.28 -34.83
N ALA A 165 -2.81 -3.60 -34.15
CA ALA A 165 -2.90 -2.17 -33.94
C ALA A 165 -2.98 -1.45 -35.29
N LEU A 166 -2.20 -1.81 -36.33
CA LEU A 166 -2.25 -1.18 -37.66
C LEU A 166 -2.40 0.38 -37.62
N GLY A 167 -1.81 1.04 -36.61
CA GLY A 167 -1.95 2.49 -36.37
C GLY A 167 -3.12 2.96 -35.47
N ARG A 168 -3.91 2.05 -34.88
CA ARG A 168 -4.99 2.32 -33.91
C ARG A 168 -4.43 2.43 -32.48
N ARG A 169 -4.93 3.42 -31.71
CA ARG A 169 -4.43 3.75 -30.36
C ARG A 169 -4.59 2.63 -29.32
N LYS A 170 -5.57 1.73 -29.49
CA LYS A 170 -5.80 0.57 -28.62
C LYS A 170 -6.43 -0.56 -29.42
N ALA A 171 -5.66 -1.60 -29.70
CA ALA A 171 -6.18 -2.85 -30.22
C ALA A 171 -5.77 -4.00 -29.29
N THR A 172 -6.70 -4.91 -29.03
CA THR A 172 -6.44 -6.11 -28.24
C THR A 172 -6.87 -7.32 -29.05
N PHE A 173 -5.93 -8.20 -29.33
CA PHE A 173 -6.14 -9.42 -30.08
C PHE A 173 -7.12 -10.33 -29.33
N PRO A 174 -8.13 -10.91 -30.01
CA PRO A 174 -9.08 -11.81 -29.38
C PRO A 174 -8.39 -13.05 -28.80
N LYS A 175 -8.54 -13.22 -27.48
CA LYS A 175 -7.82 -14.26 -26.72
C LYS A 175 -8.57 -15.60 -26.66
N LYS A 176 -9.86 -15.57 -26.96
CA LYS A 176 -10.80 -16.68 -26.82
C LYS A 176 -10.86 -17.51 -28.10
N ARG A 177 -11.69 -18.56 -28.06
CA ARG A 177 -11.95 -19.46 -29.19
C ARG A 177 -12.31 -18.69 -30.45
N ASP A 178 -11.76 -19.16 -31.58
CA ASP A 178 -11.91 -18.64 -32.93
C ASP A 178 -11.54 -17.15 -33.06
N PRO A 179 -10.24 -16.82 -32.97
CA PRO A 179 -9.77 -15.46 -33.14
C PRO A 179 -10.08 -14.90 -34.54
N SER A 180 -10.19 -15.74 -35.57
CA SER A 180 -10.51 -15.33 -36.94
C SER A 180 -11.93 -14.77 -37.06
N ALA A 181 -12.92 -15.47 -36.51
CA ALA A 181 -14.29 -14.98 -36.47
C ALA A 181 -14.41 -13.69 -35.62
N LEU A 182 -13.71 -13.65 -34.48
CA LEU A 182 -13.70 -12.49 -33.59
C LEU A 182 -13.02 -11.27 -34.20
N ILE A 183 -12.00 -11.43 -35.05
CA ILE A 183 -11.38 -10.31 -35.75
C ILE A 183 -12.32 -9.76 -36.82
N LYS A 184 -12.94 -10.63 -37.63
CA LYS A 184 -13.91 -10.19 -38.65
C LYS A 184 -15.09 -9.41 -38.02
N SER A 185 -15.55 -9.83 -36.84
CA SER A 185 -16.65 -9.18 -36.13
C SER A 185 -16.24 -7.88 -35.41
N ASN A 186 -15.14 -7.90 -34.65
CA ASN A 186 -14.74 -6.74 -33.84
C ASN A 186 -13.95 -5.67 -34.62
N PHE A 187 -13.35 -6.05 -35.76
CA PHE A 187 -12.53 -5.18 -36.59
C PHE A 187 -12.97 -5.29 -38.04
N THR A 188 -14.00 -4.52 -38.41
CA THR A 188 -14.53 -4.45 -39.78
C THR A 188 -13.40 -4.17 -40.77
N GLY A 189 -13.33 -4.99 -41.82
CA GLY A 189 -12.32 -4.87 -42.87
C GLY A 189 -10.95 -5.39 -42.48
N LEU A 190 -10.80 -6.25 -41.45
CA LEU A 190 -9.56 -6.98 -41.17
C LEU A 190 -9.78 -8.49 -41.26
N LYS A 191 -8.78 -9.21 -41.78
CA LYS A 191 -8.73 -10.68 -41.79
C LYS A 191 -7.36 -11.22 -41.40
N ILE A 192 -7.36 -12.38 -40.76
CA ILE A 192 -6.14 -13.18 -40.56
C ILE A 192 -5.82 -13.89 -41.87
N LEU A 193 -4.55 -13.86 -42.26
CA LEU A 193 -3.98 -14.60 -43.38
C LEU A 193 -2.90 -15.53 -42.85
N GLN A 194 -3.09 -16.83 -43.06
CA GLN A 194 -2.06 -17.86 -42.88
C GLN A 194 -1.59 -18.32 -44.26
N SER A 195 -0.30 -18.21 -44.53
CA SER A 195 0.28 -18.67 -45.80
C SER A 195 0.50 -20.19 -45.80
N GLU A 196 0.74 -20.79 -46.97
CA GLU A 196 0.97 -22.24 -47.12
C GLU A 196 2.15 -22.79 -46.29
N GLY A 197 3.10 -21.92 -45.93
CA GLY A 197 4.24 -22.25 -45.06
C GLY A 197 3.96 -22.17 -43.55
N SER A 198 2.74 -21.84 -43.13
CA SER A 198 2.36 -21.70 -41.72
C SER A 198 2.47 -23.04 -40.98
N LYS A 199 3.24 -23.07 -39.90
CA LYS A 199 3.41 -24.24 -39.04
C LYS A 199 2.20 -24.47 -38.13
N LEU A 200 1.49 -23.39 -37.77
CA LEU A 200 0.25 -23.45 -37.01
C LEU A 200 -0.93 -23.86 -37.91
N LYS A 201 -1.55 -25.00 -37.59
CA LYS A 201 -2.75 -25.47 -38.30
C LYS A 201 -3.96 -24.59 -38.02
N ALA A 202 -4.82 -24.43 -39.02
CA ALA A 202 -6.07 -23.66 -38.90
C ALA A 202 -6.99 -24.22 -37.79
N GLU A 203 -7.04 -25.53 -37.61
CA GLU A 203 -7.81 -26.19 -36.54
C GLU A 203 -7.31 -25.80 -35.14
N THR A 204 -5.99 -25.68 -34.97
CA THR A 204 -5.36 -25.25 -33.72
C THR A 204 -5.59 -23.77 -33.45
N LEU A 205 -5.60 -22.94 -34.49
CA LEU A 205 -5.91 -21.51 -34.39
C LEU A 205 -7.31 -21.28 -33.78
N VAL A 206 -8.29 -22.12 -34.12
CA VAL A 206 -9.67 -22.05 -33.59
C VAL A 206 -9.72 -22.25 -32.08
N ILE A 207 -8.77 -22.95 -31.46
CA ILE A 207 -8.72 -23.14 -30.00
C ILE A 207 -8.55 -21.80 -29.28
N GLY A 208 -7.79 -20.88 -29.89
CA GLY A 208 -7.51 -19.56 -29.35
C GLY A 208 -6.35 -19.53 -28.34
N LEU A 209 -5.77 -18.34 -28.20
CA LEU A 209 -4.49 -18.10 -27.51
C LEU A 209 -4.47 -18.55 -26.04
N GLU A 210 -5.57 -18.39 -25.30
CA GLU A 210 -5.66 -18.78 -23.88
C GLU A 210 -5.71 -20.29 -23.69
N CYS A 211 -6.35 -21.01 -24.60
CA CYS A 211 -6.68 -22.42 -24.41
C CYS A 211 -5.73 -23.39 -25.12
N MET A 212 -4.89 -22.92 -26.04
CA MET A 212 -3.91 -23.77 -26.74
C MET A 212 -2.68 -24.14 -25.88
N PHE A 213 -2.00 -25.22 -26.26
CA PHE A 213 -0.79 -25.68 -25.59
C PHE A 213 0.41 -24.77 -25.86
N THR A 214 1.52 -24.98 -25.15
CA THR A 214 2.70 -24.09 -25.27
C THR A 214 3.40 -24.31 -26.61
N GLU A 215 3.47 -25.56 -27.06
CA GLU A 215 4.04 -25.96 -28.35
C GLU A 215 3.31 -25.26 -29.50
N ASP A 216 1.97 -25.22 -29.47
CA ASP A 216 1.17 -24.51 -30.47
C ASP A 216 1.43 -22.99 -30.47
N ARG A 217 1.65 -22.39 -29.28
CA ARG A 217 2.01 -20.97 -29.19
C ARG A 217 3.39 -20.69 -29.76
N GLU A 218 4.33 -21.61 -29.64
CA GLU A 218 5.66 -21.48 -30.24
C GLU A 218 5.57 -21.52 -31.77
N LEU A 219 4.80 -22.46 -32.32
CA LEU A 219 4.55 -22.53 -33.76
C LEU A 219 3.87 -21.25 -34.27
N TRP A 220 2.90 -20.74 -33.51
CA TRP A 220 2.24 -19.47 -33.86
C TRP A 220 3.21 -18.29 -33.80
N LEU A 221 4.05 -18.21 -32.76
CA LEU A 221 5.05 -17.15 -32.63
C LEU A 221 6.08 -17.21 -33.77
N ASP A 222 6.47 -18.40 -34.19
CA ASP A 222 7.37 -18.59 -35.33
C ASP A 222 6.70 -18.15 -36.64
N ASP A 223 5.41 -18.46 -36.84
CA ASP A 223 4.65 -18.01 -38.00
C ASP A 223 4.47 -16.48 -38.03
N VAL A 224 4.30 -15.84 -36.87
CA VAL A 224 4.24 -14.38 -36.75
C VAL A 224 5.58 -13.76 -37.17
N ARG A 225 6.70 -14.31 -36.69
CA ARG A 225 8.05 -13.77 -36.94
C ARG A 225 8.55 -14.02 -38.36
N SER A 226 8.26 -15.19 -38.91
CA SER A 226 8.55 -15.54 -40.31
C SER A 226 7.63 -14.83 -41.30
N GLY A 227 6.55 -14.21 -40.83
CA GLY A 227 5.56 -13.53 -41.65
C GLY A 227 4.59 -14.48 -42.35
N HIS A 228 4.53 -15.75 -41.94
CA HIS A 228 3.54 -16.72 -42.39
C HIS A 228 2.15 -16.51 -41.76
N PHE A 229 2.07 -15.75 -40.66
CA PHE A 229 0.83 -15.27 -40.03
C PHE A 229 0.76 -13.73 -40.08
N LYS A 230 -0.27 -13.17 -40.72
CA LYS A 230 -0.48 -11.71 -40.83
C LYS A 230 -1.94 -11.31 -40.62
N ILE A 231 -2.16 -10.09 -40.14
CA ILE A 231 -3.49 -9.44 -40.12
C ILE A 231 -3.48 -8.35 -41.19
N VAL A 232 -4.37 -8.47 -42.17
CA VAL A 232 -4.42 -7.59 -43.35
C VAL A 232 -5.78 -6.95 -43.51
N LYS A 233 -5.83 -5.80 -44.20
CA LYS A 233 -7.10 -5.18 -44.59
C LYS A 233 -7.82 -6.05 -45.60
N ASP A 234 -9.12 -6.20 -45.43
CA ASP A 234 -9.99 -6.96 -46.33
C ASP A 234 -10.35 -6.07 -47.53
N THR A 235 -9.62 -6.24 -48.62
CA THR A 235 -9.74 -5.46 -49.86
C THR A 235 -11.04 -5.70 -50.64
N GLU A 236 -11.97 -6.50 -50.11
CA GLU A 236 -13.31 -6.71 -50.71
C GLU A 236 -14.34 -5.65 -50.27
N SER A 237 -13.95 -4.67 -49.44
CA SER A 237 -14.84 -3.62 -48.92
C SER A 237 -14.74 -2.25 -49.61
N GLU A 238 -14.01 -2.15 -50.73
CA GLU A 238 -13.90 -0.91 -51.55
C GLU A 238 -14.72 -0.93 -52.86
N SER A 239 -15.62 -1.89 -53.04
CA SER A 239 -16.53 -1.92 -54.19
C SER A 239 -17.98 -2.15 -53.76
N SER A 240 -18.60 -1.10 -53.21
CA SER A 240 -20.06 -0.87 -53.21
C SER A 240 -20.35 0.62 -52.99
#